data_AF-A0A847ZAK3-F1
#
_entry.id   AF-A0A847ZAK3-F1
#
_cell.length_a   1.000
_cell.length_b   1.000
_cell.length_c   1.000
_cell.angle_alpha   90.00
_cell.angle_beta   90.00
_cell.angle_gamma   90.00
#
_symmetry.space_group_name_H-M   'P 1'
#
loop_
_entity.id
_entity.type
_entity.pdbx_description
1 polymer ?
#
loop_
_entity_poly.entity_id
_entity_poly.type
_entity_poly.pdbx_seq_one_letter_code
_entity_poly.pdbx_strand_id
1 'polypeptide(L)'
;MKKFVFLSGLLNVLLGILFTMPSVIREAGVEPPDHPFWLLFPAVFLFSLGIILMVSSRDLENRSTIIFWDGMSRVAAFAGCGWFGLYAGMGLPLVLAALGDLAIALTYFIGLPRVLDRSFLNILLDRRC
;
A
#
# COMPACT_ATOMS: atom_id res chain seq x y z
N MET A 1 -6.88 -5.27 14.36
CA MET A 1 -6.99 -5.03 12.90
C MET A 1 -7.50 -3.64 12.53
N LYS A 2 -8.66 -3.17 13.03
CA LYS A 2 -9.22 -1.84 12.68
C LYS A 2 -8.21 -0.68 12.77
N LYS A 3 -7.53 -0.54 13.92
CA LYS A 3 -6.50 0.49 14.14
C LYS A 3 -5.32 0.37 13.17
N PHE A 4 -4.90 -0.86 12.85
CA PHE A 4 -3.79 -1.10 11.92
C PHE A 4 -4.16 -0.71 10.48
N VAL A 5 -5.35 -1.09 10.02
CA VAL A 5 -5.88 -0.67 8.70
C VAL A 5 -6.00 0.86 8.61
N PHE A 6 -6.49 1.49 9.69
CA PHE A 6 -6.56 2.95 9.75
C PHE A 6 -5.17 3.60 9.65
N LEU A 7 -4.19 3.09 10.41
CA LEU A 7 -2.83 3.64 10.43
C LEU A 7 -2.12 3.44 9.09
N SER A 8 -2.30 2.30 8.44
CA SER A 8 -1.76 2.03 7.09
C SER A 8 -2.45 2.88 6.02
N GLY A 9 -3.75 3.15 6.14
CA GLY A 9 -4.43 4.14 5.32
C GLY A 9 -3.89 5.55 5.52
N LEU A 10 -3.68 5.98 6.77
CA LEU A 10 -3.06 7.27 7.09
C LEU A 10 -1.64 7.38 6.51
N LEU A 11 -0.85 6.31 6.62
CA LEU A 11 0.50 6.25 6.05
C LEU A 11 0.47 6.41 4.53
N ASN A 12 -0.48 5.78 3.83
CA ASN A 12 -0.67 5.96 2.38
C ASN A 12 -1.08 7.39 2.01
N VAL A 13 -1.95 8.03 2.81
CA VAL A 13 -2.31 9.45 2.61
C VAL A 13 -1.06 10.34 2.74
N LEU A 14 -0.28 10.15 3.79
CA LEU A 14 0.95 10.93 4.02
C LEU A 14 1.97 10.70 2.90
N LEU A 15 2.20 9.45 2.50
CA LEU A 15 3.06 9.12 1.36
C LEU A 15 2.56 9.77 0.07
N GLY A 16 1.26 9.71 -0.21
CA GLY A 16 0.66 10.37 -1.36
C GLY A 16 0.96 11.87 -1.40
N ILE A 17 0.86 12.56 -0.25
CA ILE A 17 1.25 13.98 -0.13
C ILE A 17 2.75 14.16 -0.37
N LEU A 18 3.60 13.33 0.22
CA LEU A 18 5.06 13.44 0.06
C LEU A 18 5.50 13.23 -1.39
N PHE A 19 4.83 12.37 -2.16
CA PHE A 19 5.10 12.19 -3.59
C PHE A 19 4.84 13.45 -4.43
N THR A 20 4.02 14.39 -3.94
CA THR A 20 3.83 15.70 -4.60
C THR A 20 4.98 16.68 -4.36
N MET A 21 5.91 16.34 -3.47
CA MET A 21 7.03 17.19 -3.07
C MET A 21 8.35 16.63 -3.63
N PRO A 22 8.79 17.04 -4.84
CA PRO A 22 10.00 16.50 -5.47
C PRO A 22 11.28 16.75 -4.66
N SER A 23 11.28 17.74 -3.77
CA SER A 23 12.38 17.99 -2.82
C SER A 23 12.59 16.81 -1.86
N VAL A 24 11.50 16.21 -1.36
CA VAL A 24 11.57 15.09 -0.41
C VAL A 24 12.11 13.83 -1.09
N ILE A 25 11.78 13.64 -2.37
CA ILE A 25 12.26 12.50 -3.17
C ILE A 25 13.78 12.59 -3.37
N ARG A 26 14.30 13.81 -3.60
CA ARG A 26 15.74 14.05 -3.70
C ARG A 26 16.48 13.79 -2.38
N GLU A 27 15.91 14.18 -1.25
CA GLU A 27 16.46 13.87 0.08
C GLU A 27 16.52 12.35 0.35
N ALA A 28 15.62 11.58 -0.27
CA ALA A 28 15.65 10.11 -0.22
C ALA A 28 16.72 9.49 -1.14
N GLY A 29 17.51 10.30 -1.85
CA GLY A 29 18.58 9.85 -2.76
C GLY A 29 18.08 9.34 -4.10
N VAL A 30 16.84 9.68 -4.49
CA VAL A 30 16.22 9.27 -5.76
C VAL A 30 16.04 10.49 -6.65
N GLU A 31 16.43 10.39 -7.92
CA GLU A 31 16.14 11.43 -8.91
C GLU A 31 14.65 11.40 -9.27
N PRO A 32 13.93 12.52 -9.12
CA PRO A 32 12.52 12.58 -9.50
C PRO A 32 12.39 12.43 -11.03
N PRO A 33 11.33 11.75 -11.53
CA PRO A 33 11.08 11.63 -12.96
C PRO A 33 10.93 13.00 -13.64
N ASP A 34 11.38 13.11 -14.89
CA ASP A 34 11.31 14.35 -15.67
C ASP A 34 9.88 14.87 -15.86
N HIS A 35 8.92 13.94 -16.05
CA HIS A 35 7.54 14.31 -16.30
C HIS A 35 6.70 14.23 -15.01
N PRO A 36 6.00 15.32 -14.61
CA PRO A 36 5.30 15.42 -13.33
C PRO A 36 4.17 14.40 -13.16
N PHE A 37 3.63 13.89 -14.27
CA PHE A 37 2.65 12.80 -14.26
C PHE A 37 3.13 11.58 -13.46
N TRP A 38 4.40 11.20 -13.58
CA TRP A 38 4.94 10.01 -12.91
C TRP A 38 5.10 10.17 -11.39
N LEU A 39 5.04 11.41 -10.89
CA LEU A 39 4.93 11.72 -9.48
C LEU A 39 3.48 11.84 -9.02
N LEU A 40 2.65 12.51 -9.82
CA LEU A 40 1.26 12.78 -9.47
C LEU A 40 0.39 11.52 -9.52
N PHE A 41 0.65 10.61 -10.47
CA PHE A 41 -0.09 9.35 -10.60
C PHE A 41 -0.01 8.48 -9.34
N PRO A 42 1.19 8.09 -8.84
CA PRO A 42 1.28 7.35 -7.59
C PRO A 42 0.82 8.17 -6.38
N ALA A 43 1.02 9.50 -6.38
CA ALA A 43 0.54 10.37 -5.31
C ALA A 43 -0.98 10.29 -5.13
N VAL A 44 -1.74 10.48 -6.22
CA VAL A 44 -3.21 10.43 -6.20
C VAL A 44 -3.70 9.03 -5.88
N PHE A 45 -3.04 7.99 -6.42
CA PHE A 45 -3.36 6.60 -6.14
C PHE A 45 -3.21 6.29 -4.64
N LEU A 46 -2.05 6.59 -4.04
CA LEU A 46 -1.79 6.37 -2.62
C LEU A 46 -2.72 7.20 -1.73
N PHE A 47 -2.96 8.46 -2.08
CA PHE A 47 -3.84 9.34 -1.32
C PHE A 47 -5.28 8.81 -1.29
N SER A 48 -5.84 8.50 -2.47
CA SER A 48 -7.21 7.99 -2.59
C SER A 48 -7.38 6.63 -1.91
N LEU A 49 -6.43 5.72 -2.13
CA LEU A 49 -6.44 4.40 -1.53
C LEU A 49 -6.26 4.48 0.00
N GLY A 50 -5.44 5.42 0.50
CA GLY A 50 -5.31 5.70 1.92
C GLY A 50 -6.62 6.13 2.57
N ILE A 51 -7.37 7.04 1.93
CA ILE A 51 -8.71 7.43 2.38
C ILE A 51 -9.66 6.22 2.38
N ILE A 52 -9.66 5.44 1.30
CA ILE A 52 -10.49 4.24 1.18
C ILE A 52 -10.20 3.26 2.33
N LEU A 53 -8.93 3.04 2.69
CA LEU A 53 -8.55 2.20 3.83
C LEU A 53 -9.02 2.77 5.17
N MET A 54 -8.86 4.07 5.42
CA MET A 54 -9.34 4.72 6.65
C MET A 54 -10.86 4.64 6.79
N VAL A 55 -11.59 4.68 5.67
CA VAL A 55 -13.05 4.51 5.64
C VAL A 55 -13.42 3.03 5.81
N SER A 56 -12.66 2.12 5.22
CA SER A 56 -12.87 0.67 5.30
C SER A 56 -12.54 0.11 6.68
N SER A 57 -11.63 0.76 7.43
CA SER A 57 -11.27 0.33 8.78
C SER A 57 -12.42 0.46 9.79
N ARG A 58 -13.45 1.25 9.50
CA ARG A 58 -14.64 1.43 10.35
C ARG A 58 -15.53 0.17 10.33
N ASP A 59 -15.65 -0.47 9.17
CA ASP A 59 -16.47 -1.65 8.93
C ASP A 59 -15.68 -2.72 8.17
N LEU A 60 -14.92 -3.52 8.91
CA LEU A 60 -14.10 -4.60 8.34
C LEU A 60 -14.94 -5.77 7.81
N GLU A 61 -16.14 -5.99 8.36
CA GLU A 61 -16.92 -7.17 8.02
C GLU A 61 -17.45 -7.11 6.59
N ASN A 62 -17.90 -5.91 6.18
CA ASN A 62 -18.43 -5.67 4.84
C ASN A 62 -17.38 -5.12 3.86
N ARG A 63 -16.23 -4.62 4.33
CA ARG A 63 -15.22 -3.96 3.48
C ARG A 63 -13.85 -4.65 3.51
N SER A 64 -13.79 -5.87 4.03
CA SER A 64 -12.55 -6.66 4.09
C SER A 64 -11.96 -6.95 2.72
N THR A 65 -12.79 -7.18 1.71
CA THR A 65 -12.34 -7.40 0.32
C THR A 65 -11.50 -6.23 -0.19
N ILE A 66 -11.92 -4.99 0.06
CA ILE A 66 -11.18 -3.79 -0.38
C ILE A 66 -9.79 -3.76 0.24
N ILE A 67 -9.69 -4.05 1.55
CA ILE A 67 -8.41 -4.07 2.27
C ILE A 67 -7.54 -5.24 1.77
N PHE A 68 -8.16 -6.34 1.36
CA PHE A 68 -7.48 -7.49 0.76
C PHE A 68 -6.87 -7.15 -0.61
N TRP A 69 -7.63 -6.44 -1.45
CA TRP A 69 -7.14 -5.94 -2.73
C TRP A 69 -6.04 -4.89 -2.56
N ASP A 70 -6.11 -4.05 -1.51
CA ASP A 70 -4.97 -3.20 -1.15
C ASP A 70 -3.73 -4.04 -0.82
N GLY A 71 -3.88 -5.08 0.00
CA GLY A 71 -2.80 -6.02 0.31
C GLY A 71 -2.15 -6.62 -0.94
N MET A 72 -2.93 -6.96 -1.97
CA MET A 72 -2.37 -7.44 -3.24
C MET A 72 -1.65 -6.35 -4.02
N SER A 73 -2.17 -5.12 -4.04
CA SER A 73 -1.47 -3.99 -4.67
C SER A 73 -0.13 -3.71 -4.01
N ARG A 74 -0.01 -3.91 -2.69
CA ARG A 74 1.26 -3.82 -1.95
C ARG A 74 2.24 -4.93 -2.30
N VAL A 75 1.77 -6.15 -2.57
CA VAL A 75 2.64 -7.22 -3.10
C VAL A 75 3.14 -6.85 -4.50
N ALA A 76 2.29 -6.29 -5.35
CA ALA A 76 2.68 -5.81 -6.67
C ALA A 76 3.70 -4.66 -6.57
N ALA A 77 3.48 -3.71 -5.66
CA ALA A 77 4.42 -2.65 -5.35
C ALA A 77 5.76 -3.20 -4.86
N PHE A 78 5.76 -4.20 -3.97
CA PHE A 78 6.97 -4.88 -3.53
C PHE A 78 7.74 -5.49 -4.70
N ALA A 79 7.07 -6.23 -5.58
CA ALA A 79 7.70 -6.86 -6.74
C ALA A 79 8.28 -5.82 -7.71
N GLY A 80 7.51 -4.76 -8.01
CA GLY A 80 7.94 -3.68 -8.89
C GLY A 80 9.10 -2.86 -8.30
N CYS A 81 8.88 -2.26 -7.12
CA CYS A 81 9.88 -1.43 -6.44
C CYS A 81 11.12 -2.22 -6.04
N GLY A 82 10.98 -3.49 -5.66
CA GLY A 82 12.10 -4.38 -5.38
C GLY A 82 12.95 -4.64 -6.62
N TRP A 83 12.32 -4.91 -7.77
CA TRP A 83 13.04 -5.05 -9.04
C TRP A 83 13.75 -3.76 -9.43
N PHE A 84 13.06 -2.61 -9.37
CA PHE A 84 13.66 -1.30 -9.68
C PHE A 84 14.82 -0.94 -8.73
N GLY A 85 14.68 -1.24 -7.44
CA GLY A 85 15.71 -0.97 -6.45
C GLY A 85 16.97 -1.83 -6.65
N LEU A 86 16.81 -3.10 -7.00
CA LEU A 86 17.92 -4.06 -7.15
C LEU A 86 18.59 -4.01 -8.53
N TYR A 87 17.81 -3.81 -9.61
CA TYR A 87 18.29 -3.98 -10.99
C TYR A 87 18.29 -2.69 -11.82
N ALA A 88 17.52 -1.67 -11.44
CA ALA A 88 17.43 -0.41 -12.18
C ALA A 88 18.17 0.76 -11.53
N GLY A 89 18.96 0.50 -10.48
CA GLY A 89 19.83 1.50 -9.86
C GLY A 89 19.15 2.51 -8.93
N MET A 90 17.89 2.31 -8.54
CA MET A 90 17.18 3.19 -7.58
C MET A 90 17.63 3.01 -6.12
N GLY A 91 18.44 1.99 -5.85
CA GLY A 91 19.15 1.83 -4.57
C GLY A 91 18.38 1.11 -3.47
N LEU A 92 19.10 0.87 -2.36
CA LEU A 92 18.62 0.15 -1.18
C LEU A 92 17.38 0.78 -0.49
N PRO A 93 17.22 2.12 -0.41
CA PRO A 93 16.07 2.72 0.26
C PRO A 93 14.73 2.29 -0.33
N LEU A 94 14.65 2.15 -1.66
CA LEU A 94 13.44 1.69 -2.34
C LEU A 94 13.10 0.24 -2.01
N VAL A 95 14.12 -0.62 -1.90
CA VAL A 95 13.95 -2.03 -1.50
C VAL A 95 13.46 -2.14 -0.06
N LEU A 96 13.99 -1.32 0.85
CA LEU A 96 13.53 -1.30 2.24
C LEU A 96 12.07 -0.82 2.35
N ALA A 97 11.69 0.21 1.60
CA ALA A 97 10.29 0.65 1.52
C ALA A 97 9.37 -0.45 0.99
N ALA A 98 9.79 -1.13 -0.08
CA ALA A 98 9.08 -2.26 -0.68
C ALA A 98 8.88 -3.42 0.32
N LEU A 99 9.88 -3.74 1.15
CA LEU A 99 9.75 -4.75 2.21
C LEU A 99 8.72 -4.35 3.27
N GLY A 100 8.59 -3.04 3.56
CA GLY A 100 7.54 -2.51 4.42
C GLY A 100 6.14 -2.79 3.85
N ASP A 101 5.95 -2.57 2.54
CA ASP A 101 4.69 -2.90 1.87
C ASP A 101 4.36 -4.39 1.93
N LEU A 102 5.36 -5.26 1.74
CA LEU A 102 5.18 -6.70 1.87
C LEU A 102 4.75 -7.09 3.30
N ALA A 103 5.38 -6.50 4.33
CA ALA A 103 5.02 -6.77 5.72
C ALA A 103 3.57 -6.36 6.04
N ILE A 104 3.12 -5.21 5.52
CA ILE A 104 1.73 -4.77 5.66
C ILE A 104 0.78 -5.72 4.93
N ALA A 105 1.11 -6.12 3.70
CA ALA A 105 0.32 -7.06 2.92
C ALA A 105 0.13 -8.42 3.63
N LEU A 106 1.22 -8.98 4.17
CA LEU A 106 1.17 -10.22 4.95
C LEU A 106 0.30 -10.06 6.21
N THR A 107 0.38 -8.90 6.87
CA THR A 107 -0.46 -8.60 8.03
C THR A 107 -1.94 -8.58 7.65
N TYR A 108 -2.31 -8.11 6.44
CA TYR A 108 -3.68 -8.16 5.97
C TYR A 108 -4.12 -9.60 5.63
N PHE A 109 -3.29 -10.34 4.90
CA PHE A 109 -3.60 -11.72 4.48
C PHE A 109 -3.69 -12.70 5.64
N ILE A 110 -2.98 -12.47 6.74
CA ILE A 110 -3.06 -13.31 7.94
C ILE A 110 -4.08 -12.74 8.94
N GLY A 111 -4.08 -11.43 9.13
CA GLY A 111 -4.87 -10.75 10.15
C GLY A 111 -6.35 -10.66 9.83
N LEU A 112 -6.75 -10.42 8.57
CA LEU A 112 -8.17 -10.33 8.20
C LEU A 112 -8.90 -11.67 8.28
N PRO A 113 -8.39 -12.78 7.70
CA PRO A 113 -9.02 -14.09 7.85
C PRO A 113 -9.21 -14.50 9.30
N ARG A 114 -8.19 -14.26 10.14
CA ARG A 114 -8.20 -14.62 11.56
C ARG A 114 -9.21 -13.82 12.39
N VAL A 115 -9.45 -12.55 12.04
CA VAL A 115 -10.38 -11.67 12.77
C VAL A 115 -11.82 -11.84 12.31
N LEU A 116 -12.03 -12.20 11.04
CA LEU A 116 -13.36 -12.33 10.44
C LEU A 116 -13.85 -13.79 10.40
N ASP A 117 -13.02 -14.75 10.78
CA ASP A 117 -13.27 -16.19 10.69
C ASP A 117 -13.74 -16.63 9.29
N ARG A 118 -13.12 -16.03 8.26
CA ARG A 118 -13.39 -16.30 6.84
C ARG A 118 -12.13 -16.77 6.13
N SER A 119 -12.29 -17.63 5.14
CA SER A 119 -11.15 -18.09 4.34
C SER A 119 -10.60 -16.98 3.43
N PHE A 120 -9.32 -17.10 3.06
CA PHE A 120 -8.62 -16.18 2.16
C PHE A 120 -9.41 -15.91 0.87
N LEU A 121 -9.86 -16.98 0.20
CA LEU A 121 -10.58 -16.88 -1.08
C LEU A 121 -11.98 -16.29 -0.90
N ASN A 122 -12.62 -16.51 0.25
CA ASN A 122 -13.94 -15.95 0.51
C ASN A 122 -13.86 -14.44 0.73
N ILE A 123 -12.83 -13.95 1.41
CA ILE A 123 -12.61 -12.49 1.53
C ILE A 123 -12.20 -11.89 0.18
N LEU A 124 -11.31 -12.55 -0.56
CA LEU A 124 -10.82 -12.06 -1.86
C LEU A 124 -11.94 -11.88 -2.89
N LEU A 125 -12.87 -12.84 -2.94
CA LEU A 125 -13.97 -12.88 -3.91
C LEU A 125 -15.29 -12.32 -3.36
N ASP A 126 -15.26 -11.66 -2.20
CA ASP A 126 -16.45 -11.15 -1.48
C ASP A 126 -17.59 -12.19 -1.35
N ARG A 127 -17.22 -13.44 -1.03
CA ARG A 127 -18.17 -14.52 -0.80
C ARG A 127 -18.59 -14.51 0.66
N ARG A 128 -19.91 -14.52 0.91
CA ARG A 128 -20.50 -14.53 2.26
C ARG A 128 -20.52 -15.92 2.93
N CYS A 129 -19.71 -16.86 2.46
CA CYS A 129 -19.69 -18.24 2.94
C CYS A 129 -18.42 -18.55 3.72
#